data_AF-A0A955IGR8-F1
#
_entry.id   AF-A0A955IGR8-F1
#
_cell.length_a   1.000
_cell.length_b   1.000
_cell.length_c   1.000
_cell.angle_alpha   90.00
_cell.angle_beta   90.00
_cell.angle_gamma   90.00
#
_symmetry.space_group_name_H-M   'P 1'
#
loop_
_entity.id
_entity.type
_entity.pdbx_description
1 polymer ?
#
loop_
_entity_poly.entity_id
_entity_poly.type
_entity_poly.pdbx_seq_one_letter_code
_entity_poly.pdbx_strand_id
1 'polypeptide(L)'
;MIGSAVSTRSWMRIGVGLVAAMFAAPALAQPTAQQVAEAAVQRVHEITENTTAHLRTGAARAVERIEELAANQAPDPVIIRFGRRAIEALQSTADDGRGRIAETVQHAVMILRRLQADPQLIEAVLRAGHAGRERIGQAQQHAVGAVRHAVEEAIGPG
;
A
#
# COMPACT_ATOMS: atom_id res chain seq x y z
N MET A 1 -42.31 37.28 -19.13
CA MET A 1 -42.96 36.19 -18.39
C MET A 1 -41.99 35.01 -18.41
N ILE A 2 -40.99 34.95 -17.54
CA ILE A 2 -40.95 34.54 -16.12
C ILE A 2 -41.59 33.15 -15.88
N GLY A 3 -40.76 32.23 -15.36
CA GLY A 3 -41.14 30.88 -14.92
C GLY A 3 -39.96 29.88 -15.04
N SER A 4 -38.80 30.13 -14.45
CA SER A 4 -38.38 29.65 -13.11
C SER A 4 -37.94 28.18 -13.08
N ALA A 5 -36.63 27.96 -13.16
CA ALA A 5 -35.96 26.72 -12.80
C ALA A 5 -36.01 26.50 -11.28
N VAL A 6 -36.51 25.36 -10.83
CA VAL A 6 -36.48 24.97 -9.41
C VAL A 6 -35.33 23.99 -9.19
N SER A 7 -34.24 24.57 -8.68
CA SER A 7 -33.11 23.90 -8.04
C SER A 7 -33.55 23.28 -6.71
N THR A 8 -33.39 21.96 -6.55
CA THR A 8 -33.53 21.25 -5.27
C THR A 8 -32.14 20.97 -4.68
N ARG A 9 -31.43 22.03 -4.28
CA ARG A 9 -30.33 21.92 -3.32
C ARG A 9 -30.89 21.96 -1.91
N SER A 10 -31.04 20.78 -1.31
CA SER A 10 -31.42 20.62 0.09
C SER A 10 -30.25 21.00 1.02
N TRP A 11 -30.31 22.23 1.51
CA TRP A 11 -30.13 22.66 2.89
C TRP A 11 -29.56 21.63 3.87
N MET A 12 -28.29 21.81 4.22
CA MET A 12 -27.83 21.55 5.59
C MET A 12 -27.13 22.80 6.09
N ARG A 13 -27.92 23.68 6.71
CA ARG A 13 -27.45 24.74 7.59
C ARG A 13 -27.07 24.07 8.91
N ILE A 14 -25.78 23.91 9.15
CA ILE A 14 -25.27 23.69 10.51
C ILE A 14 -24.20 24.74 10.77
N GLY A 15 -24.58 25.67 11.65
CA GLY A 15 -23.70 26.29 12.64
C GLY A 15 -22.44 26.98 12.15
N VAL A 16 -22.58 28.24 11.72
CA VAL A 16 -21.52 29.23 11.95
C VAL A 16 -21.53 29.55 13.45
N GLY A 17 -20.93 28.64 14.22
CA GLY A 17 -20.67 28.79 15.64
C GLY A 17 -19.27 29.36 15.81
N LEU A 18 -19.23 30.65 16.11
CA LEU A 18 -18.14 31.44 16.66
C LEU A 18 -17.12 30.61 17.47
N VAL A 19 -15.91 30.37 16.93
CA VAL A 19 -14.72 30.04 17.75
C VAL A 19 -13.78 31.25 17.69
N ALA A 20 -14.25 32.37 18.22
CA ALA A 20 -13.45 33.58 18.45
C ALA A 20 -12.82 33.56 19.86
N ALA A 21 -12.24 32.42 20.28
CA ALA A 21 -11.65 32.27 21.61
C ALA A 21 -10.50 31.22 21.67
N MET A 22 -9.62 31.15 20.66
CA MET A 22 -8.42 30.30 20.73
C MET A 22 -7.11 30.99 20.32
N PHE A 23 -6.99 32.30 20.56
CA PHE A 23 -5.68 32.98 20.54
C PHE A 23 -4.92 32.82 21.87
N ALA A 24 -4.98 31.60 22.42
CA ALA A 24 -4.16 31.10 23.53
C ALA A 24 -3.98 29.57 23.37
N ALA A 25 -3.74 29.13 22.13
CA ALA A 25 -3.40 27.72 21.89
C ALA A 25 -2.05 27.42 22.55
N PRO A 26 -1.96 26.40 23.42
CA PRO A 26 -0.67 25.96 23.95
C PRO A 26 0.19 25.56 22.75
N ALA A 27 1.48 25.88 22.80
CA ALA A 27 2.44 25.42 21.81
C ALA A 27 2.15 23.96 21.48
N LEU A 28 1.78 23.67 20.22
CA LEU A 28 1.56 22.30 19.74
C LEU A 28 2.76 21.48 20.19
N ALA A 29 2.58 20.60 21.17
CA ALA A 29 3.67 19.83 21.72
C ALA A 29 4.33 19.10 20.56
N GLN A 30 5.60 19.40 20.30
CA GLN A 30 6.34 18.72 19.25
C GLN A 30 6.32 17.21 19.58
N PRO A 31 6.07 16.34 18.60
CA PRO A 31 6.02 14.91 18.85
C PRO A 31 7.37 14.47 19.43
N THR A 32 7.32 13.63 20.48
CA THR A 32 8.54 13.12 21.10
C THR A 32 9.25 12.17 20.14
N ALA A 33 10.56 11.98 20.32
CA ALA A 33 11.32 11.00 19.54
C ALA A 33 10.68 9.60 19.59
N GLN A 34 10.17 9.19 20.75
CA GLN A 34 9.46 7.93 20.94
C GLN A 34 8.22 7.84 20.05
N GLN A 35 7.38 8.88 20.06
CA GLN A 35 6.15 8.93 19.25
C GLN A 35 6.46 8.87 17.74
N VAL A 36 7.53 9.53 17.29
CA VAL A 36 7.97 9.47 15.89
C VAL A 36 8.42 8.06 15.51
N ALA A 37 9.21 7.40 16.36
CA ALA A 37 9.68 6.04 16.11
C ALA A 37 8.52 5.03 16.06
N GLU A 38 7.60 5.09 17.03
CA GLU A 38 6.43 4.22 17.11
C GLU A 38 5.51 4.40 15.90
N ALA A 39 5.20 5.65 15.53
CA ALA A 39 4.38 5.95 14.36
C ALA A 39 5.04 5.43 13.07
N ALA A 40 6.36 5.55 12.94
CA ALA A 40 7.09 5.04 11.77
C ALA A 40 7.06 3.51 11.70
N VAL A 41 7.29 2.81 12.82
CA VAL A 41 7.23 1.34 12.88
C VAL A 41 5.82 0.85 12.56
N GLN A 42 4.79 1.46 13.15
CA GLN A 42 3.40 1.13 12.87
C GLN A 42 3.07 1.35 11.39
N ARG A 43 3.52 2.47 10.81
CA ARG A 43 3.29 2.77 9.40
C ARG A 43 3.98 1.77 8.47
N VAL A 44 5.20 1.35 8.78
CA VAL A 44 5.90 0.29 8.04
C VAL A 44 5.13 -1.03 8.11
N HIS A 45 4.58 -1.37 9.27
CA HIS A 45 3.75 -2.55 9.45
C HIS A 45 2.50 -2.50 8.57
N GLU A 46 1.74 -1.40 8.60
CA GLU A 46 0.56 -1.19 7.74
C GLU A 46 0.89 -1.30 6.24
N ILE A 47 1.99 -0.69 5.79
CA ILE A 47 2.40 -0.78 4.38
C ILE A 47 2.71 -2.23 4.01
N THR A 48 3.39 -2.96 4.91
CA THR A 48 3.74 -4.37 4.72
C THR A 48 2.48 -5.23 4.59
N GLU A 49 1.52 -5.09 5.52
CA GLU A 49 0.28 -5.87 5.51
C GLU A 49 -0.58 -5.55 4.28
N ASN A 50 -0.79 -4.27 3.96
CA ASN A 50 -1.57 -3.87 2.80
C ASN A 50 -0.94 -4.37 1.48
N THR A 51 0.39 -4.24 1.34
CA THR A 51 1.09 -4.71 0.13
C THR A 51 1.02 -6.23 0.01
N THR A 52 1.25 -6.97 1.09
CA THR A 52 1.18 -8.45 1.07
C THR A 52 -0.24 -8.94 0.77
N ALA A 53 -1.27 -8.26 1.31
CA ALA A 53 -2.67 -8.55 0.99
C ALA A 53 -3.03 -8.27 -0.48
N HIS A 54 -2.51 -7.18 -1.04
CA HIS A 54 -2.67 -6.85 -2.47
C HIS A 54 -1.98 -7.87 -3.37
N LEU A 55 -0.76 -8.30 -3.03
CA LEU A 55 -0.04 -9.34 -3.78
C LEU A 55 -0.81 -10.66 -3.78
N ARG A 56 -1.30 -11.09 -2.60
CA ARG A 56 -2.10 -12.32 -2.46
C ARG A 56 -3.38 -12.26 -3.29
N THR A 57 -4.14 -11.16 -3.16
CA THR A 57 -5.40 -10.98 -3.89
C THR A 57 -5.17 -10.88 -5.41
N GLY A 58 -4.13 -10.16 -5.82
CA GLY A 58 -3.74 -10.00 -7.22
C GLY A 58 -3.35 -11.33 -7.85
N ALA A 59 -2.56 -12.15 -7.15
CA ALA A 59 -2.20 -13.49 -7.61
C ALA A 59 -3.41 -14.41 -7.73
N ALA A 60 -4.29 -14.45 -6.72
CA ALA A 60 -5.50 -15.27 -6.74
C ALA A 60 -6.40 -14.93 -7.95
N ARG A 61 -6.63 -13.64 -8.23
CA ARG A 61 -7.40 -13.20 -9.40
C ARG A 61 -6.71 -13.54 -10.72
N ALA A 62 -5.38 -13.45 -10.78
CA ALA A 62 -4.63 -13.80 -11.98
C ALA A 62 -4.71 -15.30 -12.26
N VAL A 63 -4.58 -16.14 -11.23
CA VAL A 63 -4.74 -17.60 -11.33
C VAL A 63 -6.15 -17.96 -11.80
N GLU A 64 -7.18 -17.45 -11.13
CA GLU A 64 -8.59 -17.66 -11.54
C GLU A 64 -8.81 -17.27 -13.01
N ARG A 65 -8.28 -16.13 -13.44
CA ARG A 65 -8.42 -15.70 -14.84
C ARG A 65 -7.65 -16.59 -15.83
N ILE A 66 -6.50 -17.14 -15.44
CA ILE A 66 -5.76 -18.10 -16.26
C ILE A 66 -6.56 -19.40 -16.41
N GLU A 67 -7.11 -19.91 -15.32
CA GLU A 67 -7.97 -21.11 -15.31
C GLU A 67 -9.20 -20.90 -16.21
N GLU A 68 -9.86 -19.74 -16.12
CA GLU A 68 -10.97 -19.39 -17.02
C GLU A 68 -10.54 -19.35 -18.49
N LEU A 69 -9.38 -18.77 -18.81
CA LEU A 69 -8.89 -18.71 -20.19
C LEU A 69 -8.62 -20.13 -20.71
N ALA A 70 -8.02 -20.99 -19.90
CA ALA A 70 -7.76 -22.39 -20.24
C ALA A 70 -9.06 -23.19 -20.46
N ALA A 71 -10.03 -23.06 -19.54
CA ALA A 71 -11.33 -23.71 -19.64
C ALA A 71 -12.10 -23.31 -20.92
N ASN A 72 -11.90 -22.07 -21.39
CA ASN A 72 -12.46 -21.56 -22.64
C ASN A 72 -11.59 -21.84 -23.87
N GLN A 73 -10.54 -22.67 -23.74
CA GLN A 73 -9.62 -23.05 -24.82
C GLN A 73 -8.99 -21.82 -25.51
N ALA A 74 -8.65 -20.79 -24.73
CA ALA A 74 -7.92 -19.65 -25.25
C ALA A 74 -6.56 -20.11 -25.80
N PRO A 75 -6.07 -19.55 -26.92
CA PRO A 75 -4.77 -19.93 -27.45
C PRO A 75 -3.64 -19.67 -26.45
N ASP A 76 -2.66 -20.58 -26.35
CA ASP A 76 -1.52 -20.47 -25.41
C ASP A 76 -0.83 -19.09 -25.42
N PRO A 77 -0.59 -18.44 -26.57
CA PRO A 77 0.01 -17.10 -26.60
C PRO A 77 -0.81 -16.03 -25.87
N VAL A 78 -2.12 -16.23 -25.72
CA VAL A 78 -3.01 -15.35 -24.96
C VAL A 78 -2.81 -15.58 -23.46
N ILE A 79 -2.78 -16.84 -23.02
CA ILE A 79 -2.58 -17.22 -21.62
C ILE A 79 -1.21 -16.75 -21.13
N ILE A 80 -0.15 -17.04 -21.90
CA ILE A 80 1.23 -16.62 -21.59
C ILE A 80 1.32 -15.09 -21.49
N ARG A 81 0.73 -14.35 -22.43
CA ARG A 81 0.75 -12.88 -22.43
C ARG A 81 0.03 -12.32 -21.22
N PHE A 82 -1.11 -12.90 -20.84
CA PHE A 82 -1.83 -12.49 -19.65
C PHE A 82 -1.01 -12.75 -18.39
N GLY A 83 -0.47 -13.97 -18.23
CA GLY A 83 0.37 -14.34 -17.09
C GLY A 83 1.59 -13.42 -16.94
N ARG A 84 2.27 -13.07 -18.04
CA ARG A 84 3.38 -12.11 -18.01
C ARG A 84 2.95 -10.74 -17.48
N ARG A 85 1.84 -10.19 -17.98
CA ARG A 85 1.30 -8.90 -17.51
C ARG A 85 0.91 -8.94 -16.02
N ALA A 86 0.33 -10.05 -15.58
CA ALA A 86 0.00 -10.24 -14.17
C ALA A 86 1.25 -10.26 -13.29
N ILE A 87 2.30 -10.96 -13.71
CA ILE A 87 3.60 -10.98 -13.01
C ILE A 87 4.21 -9.58 -12.94
N GLU A 88 4.23 -8.85 -14.05
CA GLU A 88 4.72 -7.45 -14.10
C GLU A 88 3.95 -6.56 -13.11
N ALA A 89 2.61 -6.68 -13.05
CA ALA A 89 1.78 -5.93 -12.11
C ALA A 89 2.05 -6.29 -10.64
N LEU A 90 2.24 -7.58 -10.32
CA LEU A 90 2.61 -8.03 -8.98
C LEU A 90 4.00 -7.50 -8.58
N GLN A 91 4.96 -7.54 -9.50
CA GLN A 91 6.29 -6.98 -9.26
C GLN A 91 6.22 -5.48 -8.98
N SER A 92 5.49 -4.72 -9.81
CA SER A 92 5.27 -3.29 -9.60
C SER A 92 4.60 -2.98 -8.26
N THR A 93 3.64 -3.81 -7.82
CA THR A 93 2.98 -3.65 -6.52
C THR A 93 3.96 -3.84 -5.36
N ALA A 94 4.84 -4.84 -5.46
CA ALA A 94 5.86 -5.09 -4.45
C ALA A 94 6.90 -3.95 -4.41
N ASP A 95 7.28 -3.42 -5.57
CA ASP A 95 8.22 -2.30 -5.68
C ASP A 95 7.66 -1.02 -5.05
N ASP A 96 6.39 -0.68 -5.32
CA ASP A 96 5.70 0.44 -4.69
C ASP A 96 5.69 0.31 -3.15
N GLY A 97 5.28 -0.86 -2.64
CA GLY A 97 5.24 -1.10 -1.19
C GLY A 97 6.63 -0.98 -0.53
N ARG A 98 7.67 -1.52 -1.17
CA ARG A 98 9.06 -1.40 -0.68
C ARG A 98 9.58 0.04 -0.75
N GLY A 99 9.23 0.78 -1.80
CA GLY A 99 9.54 2.21 -1.95
C GLY A 99 8.93 3.05 -0.84
N ARG A 100 7.64 2.86 -0.56
CA ARG A 100 6.91 3.56 0.52
C ARG A 100 7.47 3.26 1.91
N ILE A 101 7.94 2.03 2.16
CA ILE A 101 8.66 1.70 3.39
C ILE A 101 9.97 2.48 3.48
N ALA A 102 10.76 2.50 2.39
CA ALA A 102 12.04 3.22 2.37
C ALA A 102 11.86 4.72 2.63
N GLU A 103 10.88 5.36 2.00
CA GLU A 103 10.52 6.76 2.23
C GLU A 103 10.10 7.02 3.67
N THR A 104 9.24 6.17 4.23
CA THR A 104 8.77 6.27 5.63
C THR A 104 9.95 6.19 6.60
N VAL A 105 10.84 5.22 6.40
CA VAL A 105 12.04 5.01 7.23
C VAL A 105 12.99 6.20 7.11
N GLN A 106 13.29 6.65 5.90
CA GLN A 106 14.19 7.79 5.66
C GLN A 106 13.66 9.07 6.34
N HIS A 107 12.37 9.35 6.19
CA HIS A 107 11.74 10.51 6.80
C HIS A 107 11.79 10.44 8.34
N ALA A 108 11.42 9.29 8.92
CA ALA A 108 11.45 9.09 10.36
C ALA A 108 12.87 9.22 10.93
N VAL A 109 13.87 8.60 10.29
CA VAL A 109 15.28 8.68 10.73
C VAL A 109 15.79 10.12 10.67
N MET A 110 15.44 10.89 9.63
CA MET A 110 15.79 12.30 9.55
C MET A 110 15.21 13.11 10.73
N ILE A 111 13.94 12.89 11.07
CA ILE A 111 13.30 13.57 12.21
C ILE A 111 13.95 13.15 13.53
N LEU A 112 14.15 11.85 13.75
CA LEU A 112 14.77 11.31 14.97
C LEU A 112 16.18 11.88 15.19
N ARG A 113 16.98 12.01 14.14
CA ARG A 113 18.30 12.64 14.22
C ARG A 113 18.22 14.12 14.61
N ARG A 114 17.25 14.87 14.06
CA ARG A 114 17.02 16.29 14.43
C ARG A 114 16.60 16.44 15.89
N LEU A 115 15.84 15.48 16.41
CA LEU A 115 15.42 15.42 17.82
C LEU A 115 16.51 14.88 18.76
N GLN A 116 17.72 14.57 18.25
CA GLN A 116 18.79 13.93 19.03
C GLN A 116 18.31 12.67 19.76
N ALA A 117 17.45 11.89 19.10
CA ALA A 117 16.87 10.68 19.66
C ALA A 117 17.94 9.64 20.04
N ASP A 118 17.60 8.78 20.99
CA ASP A 118 18.41 7.61 21.32
C ASP A 118 18.70 6.78 20.04
N PRO A 119 19.97 6.41 19.77
CA PRO A 119 20.33 5.55 18.65
C PRO A 119 19.49 4.28 18.52
N GLN A 120 19.01 3.70 19.64
CA GLN A 120 18.16 2.51 19.66
C GLN A 120 16.81 2.73 18.96
N LEU A 121 16.24 3.95 19.02
CA LEU A 121 14.98 4.27 18.34
C LEU A 121 15.17 4.35 16.83
N ILE A 122 16.27 4.93 16.38
CA ILE A 122 16.64 4.97 14.96
C ILE A 122 16.84 3.53 14.46
N GLU A 123 17.55 2.70 15.23
CA GLU A 123 17.78 1.30 14.87
C GLU A 123 16.46 0.51 14.82
N ALA A 124 15.51 0.75 15.74
CA ALA A 124 14.20 0.12 15.72
C ALA A 124 13.44 0.41 14.41
N VAL A 125 13.42 1.66 13.95
CA VAL A 125 12.79 2.03 12.67
C VAL A 125 13.50 1.37 11.49
N LEU A 126 14.83 1.36 11.48
CA LEU A 126 15.61 0.71 10.42
C LEU A 126 15.36 -0.80 10.34
N ARG A 127 15.34 -1.48 11.50
CA ARG A 127 15.03 -2.92 11.59
C ARG A 127 13.61 -3.23 11.10
N ALA A 128 12.62 -2.45 11.51
CA ALA A 128 11.25 -2.58 11.01
C ALA A 128 11.19 -2.41 9.49
N GLY A 129 11.89 -1.40 8.96
CA GLY A 129 11.98 -1.14 7.52
C GLY A 129 12.63 -2.27 6.73
N HIS A 130 13.67 -2.90 7.28
CA HIS A 130 14.28 -4.07 6.66
C HIS A 130 13.33 -5.28 6.65
N ALA A 131 12.79 -5.64 7.82
CA ALA A 131 11.88 -6.77 7.98
C ALA A 131 10.62 -6.64 7.10
N GLY A 132 10.04 -5.43 7.00
CA GLY A 132 8.88 -5.17 6.14
C GLY A 132 9.18 -5.39 4.65
N ARG A 133 10.33 -4.91 4.17
CA ARG A 133 10.75 -5.10 2.77
C ARG A 133 11.05 -6.56 2.44
N GLU A 134 11.66 -7.29 3.36
CA GLU A 134 11.89 -8.74 3.19
C GLU A 134 10.58 -9.52 3.11
N ARG A 135 9.61 -9.23 4.00
CA ARG A 135 8.27 -9.82 3.95
C ARG A 135 7.55 -9.56 2.63
N ILE A 136 7.60 -8.33 2.12
CA ILE A 136 7.04 -8.02 0.79
C ILE A 136 7.75 -8.83 -0.30
N GLY A 137 9.08 -8.95 -0.24
CA GLY A 137 9.85 -9.75 -1.21
C GLY A 137 9.46 -11.23 -1.20
N GLN A 138 9.27 -11.83 -0.03
CA GLN A 138 8.79 -13.22 0.10
C GLN A 138 7.37 -13.37 -0.47
N ALA A 139 6.46 -12.47 -0.11
CA ALA A 139 5.09 -12.48 -0.64
C ALA A 139 5.05 -12.31 -2.16
N GLN A 140 5.91 -11.47 -2.72
CA GLN A 140 6.07 -11.29 -4.17
C GLN A 140 6.54 -12.58 -4.84
N GLN A 141 7.56 -13.25 -4.29
CA GLN A 141 8.07 -14.50 -4.84
C GLN A 141 6.98 -15.58 -4.86
N HIS A 142 6.22 -15.73 -3.77
CA HIS A 142 5.09 -16.66 -3.71
C HIS A 142 3.99 -16.30 -4.72
N ALA A 143 3.59 -15.03 -4.79
CA ALA A 143 2.56 -14.55 -5.71
C ALA A 143 2.94 -14.79 -7.19
N VAL A 144 4.18 -14.46 -7.56
CA VAL A 144 4.71 -14.70 -8.92
C VAL A 144 4.83 -16.19 -9.21
N GLY A 145 5.29 -16.99 -8.24
CA GLY A 145 5.36 -18.45 -8.37
C GLY A 145 4.00 -19.07 -8.67
N ALA A 146 2.95 -18.67 -7.94
CA ALA A 146 1.59 -19.15 -8.17
C ALA A 146 1.08 -18.84 -9.59
N VAL A 147 1.30 -17.62 -10.08
CA VAL A 147 0.89 -17.25 -11.45
C VAL A 147 1.67 -18.02 -12.51
N ARG A 148 2.99 -18.21 -12.32
CA ARG A 148 3.79 -19.02 -13.26
C ARG A 148 3.30 -20.46 -13.32
N HIS A 149 3.08 -21.07 -12.16
CA HIS A 149 2.57 -22.43 -12.07
C HIS A 149 1.22 -22.57 -12.78
N ALA A 150 0.28 -21.64 -12.55
CA ALA A 150 -1.01 -21.65 -13.25
C ALA A 150 -0.89 -21.53 -14.77
N VAL A 151 0.06 -20.72 -15.28
CA VAL A 151 0.33 -20.66 -16.73
C VAL A 151 0.86 -21.99 -17.25
N GLU A 152 1.82 -22.61 -16.55
CA GLU A 152 2.41 -23.90 -16.91
C GLU A 152 1.36 -25.02 -16.93
N GLU A 153 0.48 -25.08 -15.93
CA GLU A 153 -0.62 -26.03 -15.88
C GLU A 153 -1.63 -25.81 -17.02
N ALA A 154 -1.93 -24.55 -17.35
CA ALA A 154 -2.91 -24.20 -18.38
C ALA A 154 -2.47 -24.56 -19.81
N ILE A 155 -1.17 -24.45 -20.13
CA ILE A 155 -0.64 -24.71 -21.48
C ILE A 155 -0.05 -26.12 -21.62
N GLY A 156 0.14 -26.84 -20.51
CA GLY A 156 0.81 -28.13 -20.46
C GLY A 156 2.35 -28.04 -20.55
N PRO A 157 3.07 -29.16 -20.36
CA PRO A 157 4.51 -29.19 -20.57
C PRO A 157 4.81 -28.93 -22.05
N GLY A 158 5.50 -27.81 -22.31
CA GLY A 158 6.06 -27.50 -23.64
C GLY A 158 7.20 -28.43 -24.03
#